data_AF-A0A017H8P8-F1
#
_entry.id   AF-A0A017H8P8-F1
#
_cell.length_a   1.000
_cell.length_b   1.000
_cell.length_c   1.000
_cell.angle_alpha   90.00
_cell.angle_beta   90.00
_cell.angle_gamma   90.00
#
_symmetry.space_group_name_H-M   'P 1'
#
loop_
_entity.id
_entity.type
_entity.pdbx_description
1 polymer ?
#
loop_
_entity_poly.entity_id
_entity_poly.type
_entity_poly.pdbx_seq_one_letter_code
_entity_poly.pdbx_strand_id
1 'polypeptide(L)' 'MRDDSDMAEIVMTEMTLRKGIIALPIHDSFLVPVSKRADLEEAMIDAAHKVTGSRLTVSEK' A
#
# COMPACT_ATOMS: atom_id res chain seq x y z
N MET A 1 5.91 0.16 18.41
CA MET A 1 5.05 0.71 17.36
C MET A 1 5.83 0.52 16.07
N ARG A 2 5.48 -0.50 15.28
CA ARG A 2 6.18 -0.89 14.03
C ARG A 2 5.31 -0.52 12.81
N ASP A 3 4.51 0.53 12.96
CA ASP A 3 3.34 0.81 12.14
C ASP A 3 3.68 0.95 10.66
N ASP A 4 4.84 1.53 10.34
CA ASP A 4 5.33 1.66 8.95
C ASP A 4 5.72 0.30 8.36
N SER A 5 6.35 -0.56 9.15
CA SER A 5 6.72 -1.92 8.72
C SER A 5 5.49 -2.80 8.54
N ASP A 6 4.52 -2.70 9.45
CA ASP A 6 3.28 -3.47 9.39
C ASP A 6 2.39 -3.00 8.21
N MET A 7 2.30 -1.70 7.95
CA MET A 7 1.68 -1.17 6.73
C MET A 7 2.37 -1.71 5.49
N ALA A 8 3.70 -1.68 5.44
CA ALA A 8 4.43 -2.12 4.26
C ALA A 8 4.23 -3.61 3.98
N GLU A 9 4.18 -4.44 5.02
CA GLU A 9 3.88 -5.86 4.89
C GLU A 9 2.46 -6.12 4.35
N ILE A 10 1.46 -5.37 4.82
CA ILE A 10 0.08 -5.47 4.33
C ILE A 10 -0.01 -5.08 2.86
N VAL A 11 0.58 -3.95 2.46
CA VAL A 11 0.59 -3.49 1.06
C VAL A 11 1.29 -4.49 0.17
N MET A 12 2.46 -5.00 0.59
CA MET A 12 3.20 -6.02 -0.15
C MET A 12 2.42 -7.32 -0.34
N THR A 13 1.72 -7.75 0.71
CA THR A 13 0.88 -8.96 0.70
C THR A 13 -0.28 -8.80 -0.27
N GLU A 14 -0.99 -7.68 -0.21
CA GLU A 14 -2.12 -7.40 -1.10
C GLU A 14 -1.67 -7.32 -2.56
N MET A 15 -0.62 -6.54 -2.83
CA MET A 15 -0.14 -6.33 -4.20
C MET A 15 0.47 -7.61 -4.78
N THR A 16 1.39 -8.24 -4.06
CA THR A 16 2.18 -9.36 -4.61
C THR A 16 1.43 -10.67 -4.55
N LEU A 17 0.85 -11.02 -3.39
CA LEU A 17 0.27 -12.35 -3.18
C LEU A 17 -1.18 -12.44 -3.64
N ARG A 18 -1.98 -11.37 -3.52
CA ARG A 18 -3.39 -11.39 -3.92
C ARG A 18 -3.62 -10.88 -5.34
N LYS A 19 -3.05 -9.72 -5.69
CA LYS A 19 -3.23 -9.12 -7.02
C LYS A 19 -2.21 -9.60 -8.06
N GLY A 20 -1.13 -10.28 -7.64
CA GLY A 20 -0.07 -10.76 -8.54
C GLY A 20 0.76 -9.63 -9.17
N ILE A 21 0.75 -8.44 -8.55
CA ILE A 21 1.48 -7.26 -9.00
C ILE A 21 2.75 -7.14 -8.15
N ILE A 22 3.91 -7.19 -8.79
CA ILE A 22 5.19 -6.99 -8.10
C ILE A 22 5.30 -5.51 -7.74
N ALA A 23 5.15 -5.21 -6.45
CA ALA A 23 5.48 -3.92 -5.86
C ALA A 23 6.86 -4.00 -5.21
N LEU A 24 7.73 -3.03 -5.48
CA LEU A 24 9.05 -2.94 -4.87
C LEU A 24 8.98 -1.95 -3.69
N PRO A 25 9.12 -2.41 -2.43
CA PRO A 25 9.01 -1.55 -1.27
C PRO A 25 10.30 -0.74 -1.08
N ILE A 26 10.16 0.57 -0.84
CA ILE A 26 11.22 1.50 -0.47
C ILE A 26 10.73 2.26 0.76
N HIS A 27 11.03 1.73 1.94
CA HIS A 27 10.55 2.27 3.21
C HIS A 27 9.01 2.36 3.26
N ASP A 28 8.43 3.56 3.20
CA ASP A 28 6.99 3.84 3.16
C ASP A 28 6.42 3.98 1.73
N SER A 29 7.31 3.96 0.73
CA SER A 29 7.00 4.17 -0.69
C SER A 29 7.08 2.86 -1.47
N PHE A 30 6.40 2.79 -2.61
CA PHE A 30 6.40 1.59 -3.46
C PHE A 30 6.60 1.94 -4.92
N LEU A 31 7.38 1.11 -5.61
CA LEU A 31 7.51 1.15 -7.07
C LEU A 31 6.61 0.09 -7.70
N VAL A 32 5.75 0.53 -8.62
CA VAL A 32 4.87 -0.33 -9.43
C VAL A 32 4.85 0.16 -10.87
N PRO A 33 4.49 -0.68 -11.85
CA PRO A 33 4.18 -0.21 -13.20
C PRO A 33 3.10 0.88 -13.16
N VAL A 34 3.22 1.91 -14.01
CA VAL A 34 2.27 3.05 -14.04
C VAL A 34 0.82 2.57 -14.23
N SER A 35 0.60 1.51 -15.02
CA SER A 35 -0.72 0.92 -15.22
C SER A 35 -1.37 0.33 -13.96
N LYS A 36 -0.59 0.12 -12.89
CA LYS A 36 -1.00 -0.44 -11.60
C LYS A 36 -0.98 0.58 -10.47
N ARG A 37 -0.86 1.86 -10.80
CA ARG A 37 -0.87 2.95 -9.82
C ARG A 37 -2.13 2.94 -8.96
N ALA A 38 -3.31 2.83 -9.57
CA ALA A 38 -4.58 2.82 -8.84
C ALA A 38 -4.69 1.63 -7.89
N ASP A 39 -4.18 0.46 -8.29
CA ASP A 39 -4.16 -0.74 -7.43
C ASP A 39 -3.29 -0.53 -6.18
N LEU A 40 -2.15 0.16 -6.34
CA LEU A 40 -1.26 0.50 -5.23
C LEU A 40 -1.89 1.53 -4.29
N GLU A 41 -2.49 2.59 -4.83
CA GLU A 41 -3.14 3.63 -4.03
C GLU A 41 -4.27 3.03 -3.18
N GLU A 42 -5.11 2.17 -3.77
CA GLU A 42 -6.13 1.44 -3.04
C GLU A 42 -5.54 0.57 -1.92
N ALA A 43 -4.48 -0.20 -2.22
CA ALA A 43 -3.83 -1.07 -1.24
C ALA A 43 -3.21 -0.28 -0.07
N MET A 44 -2.61 0.88 -0.35
CA MET A 44 -2.04 1.76 0.67
C MET A 44 -3.12 2.37 1.57
N ILE A 45 -4.25 2.82 0.99
CA ILE A 45 -5.40 3.33 1.73
C ILE A 45 -5.96 2.24 2.66
N ASP A 46 -6.17 1.04 2.14
CA ASP A 46 -6.69 -0.08 2.90
C ASP A 46 -5.74 -0.53 4.02
N ALA A 47 -4.43 -0.54 3.77
CA ALA A 47 -3.43 -0.84 4.79
C ALA A 47 -3.47 0.21 5.90
N ALA A 48 -3.52 1.50 5.55
CA ALA A 48 -3.58 2.57 6.53
C ALA A 48 -4.88 2.50 7.37
N HIS A 49 -6.02 2.14 6.78
CA HIS A 49 -7.26 1.93 7.52
C HIS A 49 -7.15 0.78 8.53
N LYS A 50 -6.53 -0.33 8.14
CA LYS A 50 -6.38 -1.52 9.01
C LYS A 50 -5.47 -1.22 10.20
N VAL A 51 -4.42 -0.42 10.00
CA VAL A 51 -3.45 -0.08 11.05
C VAL A 51 -3.96 1.05 11.96
N THR A 52 -4.61 2.08 11.41
CA THR A 52 -5.02 3.27 12.19
C THR A 52 -6.50 3.28 12.62
N GLY A 53 -7.32 2.38 12.07
CA GLY A 53 -8.77 2.35 12.30
C GLY A 53 -9.55 3.50 11.67
N SER A 54 -8.92 4.35 10.86
CA SER A 54 -9.52 5.58 10.29
C SER A 54 -9.39 5.63 8.77
N ARG A 55 -10.40 6.19 8.08
CA ARG A 55 -10.43 6.28 6.61
C ARG A 55 -9.62 7.47 6.10
N LEU A 56 -8.41 7.25 5.59
CA LEU A 56 -7.56 8.31 5.04
C LEU A 56 -7.92 8.54 3.56
N THR A 57 -8.05 9.81 3.16
CA THR A 57 -8.25 10.21 1.77
C THR A 57 -6.93 10.68 1.20
N VAL A 58 -6.41 9.98 0.19
CA VAL A 58 -5.21 10.39 -0.53
C VAL A 58 -5.64 11.38 -1.61
N SER A 59 -5.21 12.65 -1.49
CA SER A 59 -5.44 13.67 -2.52
C SER A 59 -4.21 13.76 -3.39
N GLU A 60 -4.35 13.51 -4.69
CA GLU A 60 -3.35 13.92 -5.67
C GLU A 60 -3.31 15.45 -5.74
N LYS A 61 -2.11 16.03 -5.75
CA LYS A 61 -1.88 17.47 -5.97
C LYS A 61 -1.18 17.67 -7.30
#